data_AF-A0A8J2QGK2-F1
#
_entry.id   AF-A0A8J2QGK2-F1
#
_cell.length_a   1.000
_cell.length_b   1.000
_cell.length_c   1.000
_cell.angle_alpha   90.00
_cell.angle_beta   90.00
_cell.angle_gamma   90.00
#
_symmetry.space_group_name_H-M   'P 1'
#
loop_
_entity.id
_entity.type
_entity.pdbx_description
1 polymer ?
#
loop_
_entity_poly.entity_id
_entity_poly.type
_entity_poly.pdbx_seq_one_letter_code
_entity_poly.pdbx_strand_id
1 'polypeptide(L)'
;MRGERTASTARLRLGAVRERLRRLARAKDNLAALLARHLNNALIHLANEAHAPTPNTRRSHHSELMPYAPFMRWLKDMDDKAYDGLVKVYVSTWSRVHKREARVWCDGARISLNTQSATVDDLLDEVLTMLEITCNAEQDFCTQFFYLEFDVKSDNSDGERSEKVK
;
A
#
# COMPACT_ATOMS: atom_id res chain seq x y z
N MET A 1 52.92 -23.16 15.73
CA MET A 1 52.67 -24.19 14.68
C MET A 1 51.23 -24.71 14.54
N ARG A 2 50.61 -25.41 15.52
CA ARG A 2 49.22 -25.92 15.36
C ARG A 2 48.15 -24.82 15.60
N GLY A 3 48.42 -23.85 16.47
CA GLY A 3 47.55 -22.68 16.72
C GLY A 3 47.49 -21.65 15.58
N GLU A 4 48.59 -21.43 14.85
CA GLU A 4 48.58 -20.49 13.70
C GLU A 4 47.84 -21.05 12.49
N ARG A 5 47.92 -22.37 12.26
CA ARG A 5 47.19 -23.02 11.15
C ARG A 5 45.68 -23.00 11.37
N THR A 6 45.23 -23.18 12.61
CA THR A 6 43.80 -23.12 12.99
C THR A 6 43.29 -21.67 12.98
N ALA A 7 44.09 -20.70 13.44
CA ALA A 7 43.77 -19.28 13.31
C ALA A 7 43.69 -18.82 11.84
N SER A 8 44.57 -19.33 10.98
CA SER A 8 44.55 -19.05 9.53
C SER A 8 43.28 -19.59 8.84
N THR A 9 42.89 -20.83 9.15
CA THR A 9 41.63 -21.42 8.61
C THR A 9 40.39 -20.70 9.13
N ALA A 10 40.37 -20.29 10.40
CA ALA A 10 39.28 -19.49 10.96
C ALA A 10 39.16 -18.12 10.27
N ARG A 11 40.28 -17.44 10.00
CA ARG A 11 40.31 -16.15 9.27
C ARG A 11 39.80 -16.28 7.84
N LEU A 12 40.18 -17.34 7.12
CA LEU A 12 39.68 -17.61 5.76
C LEU A 12 38.17 -17.88 5.76
N ARG A 13 37.67 -18.66 6.73
CA ARG A 13 36.24 -18.91 6.90
C ARG A 13 35.47 -17.62 7.20
N LEU A 14 35.98 -16.77 8.09
CA LEU A 14 35.40 -15.46 8.37
C LEU A 14 35.39 -14.55 7.12
N GLY A 15 36.45 -14.56 6.32
CA GLY A 15 36.51 -13.85 5.04
C GLY A 15 35.45 -14.34 4.06
N ALA A 16 35.28 -15.66 3.92
CA ALA A 16 34.27 -16.25 3.07
C ALA A 16 32.83 -15.93 3.53
N VAL A 17 32.57 -15.95 4.85
CA VAL A 17 31.27 -15.56 5.41
C VAL A 17 30.97 -14.09 5.15
N ARG A 18 31.94 -13.18 5.36
CA ARG A 18 31.79 -11.75 5.06
C ARG A 18 31.47 -11.50 3.59
N GLU A 19 32.14 -12.20 2.68
CA GLU A 19 31.87 -12.08 1.25
C GLU A 19 30.47 -12.58 0.88
N ARG A 20 30.04 -13.72 1.45
CA ARG A 20 28.67 -14.23 1.26
C ARG A 20 27.61 -13.25 1.76
N LEU A 21 27.83 -12.64 2.93
CA LEU A 21 26.92 -11.63 3.48
C LEU A 21 26.84 -10.38 2.58
N ARG A 22 27.96 -9.91 2.02
CA ARG A 22 27.96 -8.80 1.06
C ARG A 22 27.17 -9.12 -0.21
N ARG A 23 27.33 -10.32 -0.76
CA ARG A 23 26.59 -10.74 -1.96
C ARG A 23 25.09 -10.84 -1.68
N LEU A 24 24.72 -11.37 -0.51
CA LEU A 24 23.33 -11.43 -0.08
C LEU A 24 22.73 -10.03 0.06
N ALA A 25 23.44 -9.09 0.67
CA ALA A 25 22.99 -7.70 0.77
C ALA A 25 22.75 -7.09 -0.62
N ARG A 26 23.69 -7.24 -1.55
CA ARG A 26 23.51 -6.75 -2.94
C ARG A 26 22.33 -7.40 -3.66
N ALA A 27 22.15 -8.71 -3.49
CA ALA A 27 21.03 -9.43 -4.10
C ALA A 27 19.68 -8.94 -3.54
N LYS A 28 19.63 -8.67 -2.24
CA LYS A 28 18.48 -8.09 -1.55
C LYS A 28 18.15 -6.68 -2.08
N ASP A 29 19.15 -5.80 -2.21
CA ASP A 29 18.94 -4.45 -2.75
C ASP A 29 18.45 -4.49 -4.20
N ASN A 30 19.03 -5.38 -5.02
CA ASN A 30 18.59 -5.59 -6.39
C ASN A 30 17.15 -6.11 -6.45
N LEU A 31 16.76 -7.03 -5.57
CA LEU A 31 15.39 -7.54 -5.50
C LEU A 31 14.40 -6.43 -5.11
N ALA A 32 14.74 -5.60 -4.13
CA ALA A 32 13.91 -4.45 -3.73
C ALA A 32 13.67 -3.49 -4.89
N ALA A 33 14.72 -3.12 -5.63
CA ALA A 33 14.60 -2.25 -6.80
C ALA A 33 13.74 -2.88 -7.92
N LEU A 34 13.88 -4.19 -8.15
CA LEU A 34 13.08 -4.91 -9.14
C LEU A 34 11.60 -5.01 -8.74
N LEU A 35 11.32 -5.33 -7.48
CA LEU A 35 9.97 -5.38 -6.93
C LEU A 35 9.29 -4.01 -6.99
N ALA A 36 9.99 -2.95 -6.57
CA ALA A 36 9.46 -1.59 -6.63
C ALA A 36 9.09 -1.20 -8.06
N ARG A 37 9.96 -1.47 -9.03
CA ARG A 37 9.68 -1.20 -10.45
C ARG A 37 8.49 -2.00 -10.97
N HIS A 38 8.43 -3.29 -10.65
CA HIS A 38 7.33 -4.16 -11.08
C HIS A 38 5.99 -3.68 -10.51
N LEU A 39 5.94 -3.38 -9.21
CA LEU A 39 4.73 -2.91 -8.55
C LEU A 39 4.30 -1.55 -9.05
N ASN A 40 5.23 -0.62 -9.27
CA ASN A 40 4.92 0.68 -9.86
C ASN A 40 4.24 0.52 -11.22
N ASN A 41 4.80 -0.33 -12.08
CA ASN A 41 4.21 -0.60 -13.39
C ASN A 41 2.81 -1.24 -13.25
N ALA A 42 2.65 -2.24 -12.39
CA ALA A 42 1.36 -2.88 -12.15
C ALA A 42 0.29 -1.88 -11.67
N LEU A 43 0.64 -1.01 -10.71
CA LEU A 43 -0.25 0.04 -10.21
C LEU A 43 -0.72 0.99 -11.32
N ILE A 44 0.21 1.46 -12.16
CA ILE A 44 -0.10 2.35 -13.27
C ILE A 44 -0.96 1.65 -14.33
N HIS A 45 -0.63 0.41 -14.69
CA HIS A 45 -1.39 -0.35 -15.68
C HIS A 45 -2.84 -0.58 -15.23
N LEU A 46 -3.03 -1.07 -14.00
CA LEU A 46 -4.36 -1.32 -13.45
C LEU A 46 -5.19 -0.04 -13.32
N ALA A 47 -4.56 1.08 -12.93
CA ALA A 47 -5.25 2.36 -12.88
C ALA A 47 -5.69 2.83 -14.28
N ASN A 48 -4.85 2.65 -15.30
CA ASN A 48 -5.20 2.98 -16.68
C ASN A 48 -6.34 2.10 -17.21
N GLU A 49 -6.36 0.81 -16.86
CA GLU A 49 -7.46 -0.11 -17.20
C GLU A 49 -8.76 0.25 -16.47
N ALA A 50 -8.69 0.70 -15.22
CA ALA A 50 -9.85 1.23 -14.49
C ALA A 50 -10.35 2.56 -15.07
N HIS A 51 -9.47 3.34 -15.72
CA HIS A 51 -9.86 4.52 -16.48
C HIS A 51 -10.55 4.17 -17.81
N ALA A 52 -10.41 2.96 -18.34
CA ALA A 52 -11.14 2.56 -19.53
C ALA A 52 -12.66 2.61 -19.30
N PRO A 53 -13.49 2.93 -20.30
CA PRO A 53 -14.95 2.99 -20.16
C PRO A 53 -15.61 1.62 -19.95
N THR A 54 -14.85 0.53 -19.81
CA THR A 54 -15.37 -0.82 -19.58
C THR A 54 -15.91 -0.98 -18.15
N PRO A 55 -17.14 -1.50 -17.97
CA PRO A 55 -17.76 -1.61 -16.64
C PRO A 55 -17.17 -2.70 -15.74
N ASN A 56 -16.50 -3.73 -16.28
CA ASN A 56 -16.07 -4.91 -15.51
C ASN A 56 -14.67 -4.80 -14.88
N THR A 57 -13.86 -3.79 -15.19
CA THR A 57 -12.43 -3.74 -14.80
C THR A 57 -12.15 -2.97 -13.50
N ARG A 58 -13.13 -2.24 -12.96
CA ARG A 58 -12.84 -1.19 -11.97
C ARG A 58 -12.46 -1.72 -10.58
N ARG A 59 -12.91 -2.93 -10.19
CA ARG A 59 -12.57 -3.57 -8.91
C ARG A 59 -11.63 -4.78 -9.02
N SER A 60 -11.15 -5.12 -10.23
CA SER A 60 -10.22 -6.25 -10.37
C SER A 60 -8.85 -5.94 -9.73
N HIS A 61 -8.46 -4.67 -9.68
CA HIS A 61 -7.15 -4.26 -9.17
C HIS A 61 -6.88 -4.68 -7.73
N HIS A 62 -7.87 -4.65 -6.82
CA HIS A 62 -7.69 -5.15 -5.45
C HIS A 62 -7.27 -6.62 -5.47
N SER A 63 -7.97 -7.46 -6.25
CA SER A 63 -7.67 -8.89 -6.37
C SER A 63 -6.35 -9.19 -7.07
N GLU A 64 -5.95 -8.35 -8.02
CA GLU A 64 -4.70 -8.49 -8.77
C GLU A 64 -3.47 -8.02 -7.99
N LEU A 65 -3.65 -7.03 -7.11
CA LEU A 65 -2.59 -6.51 -6.27
C LEU A 65 -2.40 -7.32 -4.99
N MET A 66 -3.46 -7.88 -4.41
CA MET A 66 -3.39 -8.59 -3.13
C MET A 66 -2.29 -9.67 -3.04
N PRO A 67 -2.01 -10.49 -4.08
CA PRO A 67 -0.91 -11.46 -4.05
C PRO A 67 0.47 -10.83 -3.77
N TYR A 68 0.62 -9.52 -4.02
CA TYR A 68 1.85 -8.79 -3.77
C TYR A 68 1.94 -8.17 -2.38
N ALA A 69 0.90 -8.26 -1.54
CA ALA A 69 0.92 -7.69 -0.18
C ALA A 69 2.15 -8.18 0.62
N PRO A 70 2.54 -9.47 0.64
CA PRO A 70 3.75 -9.87 1.37
C PRO A 70 5.02 -9.14 0.89
N PHE A 71 5.11 -8.82 -0.41
CA PHE A 71 6.22 -8.05 -0.97
C PHE A 71 6.16 -6.57 -0.58
N MET A 72 4.97 -5.99 -0.45
CA MET A 72 4.80 -4.63 0.08
C MET A 72 5.28 -4.53 1.53
N ARG A 73 4.89 -5.49 2.39
CA ARG A 73 5.41 -5.56 3.77
C ARG A 73 6.93 -5.68 3.78
N TRP A 74 7.46 -6.62 3.00
CA TRP A 74 8.90 -6.82 2.92
C TRP A 74 9.61 -5.56 2.41
N LEU A 75 9.06 -4.89 1.39
CA LEU A 75 9.66 -3.67 0.85
C LEU A 75 9.64 -2.53 1.88
N LYS A 76 8.58 -2.40 2.70
CA LYS A 76 8.53 -1.45 3.83
C LYS A 76 9.73 -1.62 4.76
N ASP A 77 10.08 -2.86 5.10
CA ASP A 77 11.20 -3.16 5.99
C ASP A 77 12.59 -3.02 5.30
N MET A 78 12.65 -3.16 3.98
CA MET A 78 13.91 -3.25 3.23
C MET A 78 14.31 -1.98 2.49
N ASP A 79 13.35 -1.24 1.95
CA ASP A 79 13.51 0.02 1.24
C ASP A 79 12.26 0.89 1.42
N ASP A 80 12.21 1.55 2.58
CA ASP A 80 11.12 2.42 3.00
C ASP A 80 10.83 3.55 1.98
N LYS A 81 11.87 4.07 1.31
CA LYS A 81 11.71 5.10 0.27
C LYS A 81 10.98 4.55 -0.95
N ALA A 82 11.31 3.34 -1.38
CA ALA A 82 10.62 2.70 -2.50
C ALA A 82 9.17 2.38 -2.13
N TYR A 83 8.92 1.88 -0.91
CA TYR A 83 7.58 1.67 -0.38
C TYR A 83 6.74 2.97 -0.38
N ASP A 84 7.26 4.05 0.19
CA ASP A 84 6.59 5.36 0.20
C ASP A 84 6.32 5.89 -1.21
N GLY A 85 7.25 5.66 -2.13
CA GLY A 85 7.07 5.97 -3.55
C GLY A 85 5.86 5.25 -4.14
N LEU A 86 5.70 3.95 -3.86
CA LEU A 86 4.56 3.15 -4.33
C LEU A 86 3.24 3.61 -3.71
N VAL A 87 3.22 3.93 -2.40
CA VAL A 87 2.04 4.50 -1.74
C VAL A 87 1.60 5.79 -2.43
N LYS A 88 2.55 6.69 -2.71
CA LYS A 88 2.26 7.96 -3.41
C LYS A 88 1.74 7.73 -4.83
N VAL A 89 2.34 6.80 -5.57
CA VAL A 89 1.85 6.43 -6.91
C VAL A 89 0.42 5.94 -6.81
N TYR A 90 0.12 5.02 -5.89
CA TYR A 90 -1.21 4.48 -5.68
C TYR A 90 -2.24 5.58 -5.42
N VAL A 91 -2.01 6.41 -4.40
CA VAL A 91 -2.92 7.50 -4.03
C VAL A 91 -3.12 8.47 -5.20
N SER A 92 -2.06 8.81 -5.92
CA SER A 92 -2.13 9.73 -7.06
C SER A 92 -2.93 9.15 -8.22
N THR A 93 -2.73 7.88 -8.59
CA THR A 93 -3.41 7.28 -9.73
C THR A 93 -4.86 6.93 -9.40
N TRP A 94 -5.10 6.32 -8.25
CA TRP A 94 -6.43 5.83 -7.86
C TRP A 94 -7.37 6.94 -7.40
N SER A 95 -6.88 8.01 -6.75
CA SER A 95 -7.75 9.16 -6.41
C SER A 95 -8.44 9.78 -7.62
N ARG A 96 -7.83 9.70 -8.81
CA ARG A 96 -8.45 10.16 -10.07
C ARG A 96 -9.56 9.20 -10.53
N VAL A 97 -9.38 7.89 -10.33
CA VAL A 97 -10.40 6.87 -10.62
C VAL A 97 -11.61 7.10 -9.72
N HIS A 98 -11.41 7.14 -8.40
CA HIS A 98 -12.50 7.32 -7.43
C HIS A 98 -13.26 8.64 -7.65
N LYS A 99 -12.55 9.75 -7.91
CA LYS A 99 -13.19 11.04 -8.23
C LYS A 99 -14.08 10.98 -9.47
N ARG A 100 -13.66 10.22 -10.49
CA ARG A 100 -14.45 10.03 -11.71
C ARG A 100 -15.68 9.17 -11.42
N GLU A 101 -15.53 8.10 -10.65
CA GLU A 101 -16.66 7.22 -10.29
C GLU A 101 -17.73 7.95 -9.49
N ALA A 102 -17.32 8.71 -8.47
CA ALA A 102 -18.21 9.57 -7.71
C ALA A 102 -18.96 10.56 -8.63
N ARG A 103 -18.26 11.16 -9.59
CA ARG A 103 -18.88 12.05 -10.58
C ARG A 103 -19.90 11.32 -11.45
N VAL A 104 -19.62 10.11 -11.91
CA VAL A 104 -20.54 9.31 -12.72
C VAL A 104 -21.83 9.00 -11.95
N TRP A 105 -21.73 8.66 -10.65
CA TRP A 105 -22.90 8.43 -9.82
C TRP A 105 -23.73 9.71 -9.64
N CYS A 106 -23.08 10.84 -9.34
CA CYS A 106 -23.77 12.13 -9.21
C CYS A 106 -24.42 12.59 -10.53
N ASP A 107 -23.74 12.41 -11.67
CA ASP A 107 -24.29 12.76 -12.98
C ASP A 107 -25.48 11.85 -13.34
N GLY A 108 -25.41 10.55 -13.01
CA GLY A 108 -26.52 9.61 -13.14
C GLY A 108 -27.73 10.02 -12.30
N ALA A 109 -27.51 10.33 -11.01
CA ALA A 109 -28.54 10.83 -10.12
C ALA A 109 -29.17 12.13 -10.64
N ARG A 110 -28.36 13.06 -11.16
CA ARG A 110 -28.86 14.31 -11.75
C ARG A 110 -29.73 14.07 -12.98
N ILE A 111 -29.40 13.08 -13.81
CA ILE A 111 -30.24 12.68 -14.96
C ILE A 111 -31.58 12.16 -14.45
N SER A 112 -31.59 11.24 -13.47
CA SER A 112 -32.81 10.69 -12.86
C SER A 112 -33.71 11.77 -12.25
N LEU A 113 -33.10 12.74 -11.58
CA LEU A 113 -33.81 13.90 -11.03
C LEU A 113 -34.47 14.74 -12.12
N ASN A 114 -33.73 15.03 -13.21
CA ASN A 114 -34.26 15.80 -14.35
C ASN A 114 -35.40 15.05 -15.07
N THR A 115 -35.37 13.72 -15.08
CA THR A 115 -36.43 12.88 -15.64
C THR A 115 -37.56 12.60 -14.65
N GLN A 116 -37.52 13.16 -13.43
CA GLN A 116 -38.50 12.95 -12.35
C GLN A 116 -38.78 11.47 -12.06
N SER A 117 -37.76 10.62 -12.23
CA SER A 117 -37.91 9.16 -12.07
C SER A 117 -37.68 8.67 -10.64
N ALA A 118 -37.21 9.54 -9.75
CA ALA A 118 -36.94 9.25 -8.33
C ALA A 118 -37.00 10.55 -7.51
N THR A 119 -37.17 10.42 -6.18
CA THR A 119 -37.09 11.58 -5.27
C THR A 119 -35.64 11.95 -4.99
N VAL A 120 -35.40 13.18 -4.50
CA VAL A 120 -34.05 13.62 -4.13
C VAL A 120 -33.46 12.74 -3.03
N ASP A 121 -34.28 12.36 -2.05
CA ASP A 121 -33.84 11.52 -0.93
C ASP A 121 -33.38 10.14 -1.42
N ASP A 122 -34.17 9.49 -2.29
CA ASP A 122 -33.80 8.19 -2.86
C ASP A 122 -32.46 8.23 -3.61
N LEU A 123 -32.23 9.31 -4.38
CA LEU A 123 -31.02 9.50 -5.18
C LEU A 123 -29.80 9.80 -4.30
N LEU A 124 -29.96 10.57 -3.23
CA LEU A 124 -28.89 10.83 -2.28
C LEU A 124 -28.50 9.56 -1.54
N ASP A 125 -29.49 8.77 -1.09
CA ASP A 125 -29.24 7.48 -0.44
C ASP A 125 -28.51 6.52 -1.37
N GLU A 126 -28.88 6.44 -2.65
CA GLU A 126 -28.19 5.62 -3.65
C GLU A 126 -26.73 6.04 -3.81
N VAL A 127 -26.46 7.33 -4.04
CA VAL A 127 -25.09 7.84 -4.24
C VAL A 127 -24.25 7.65 -2.99
N LEU A 128 -24.79 7.94 -1.80
CA LEU A 128 -24.09 7.78 -0.53
C LEU A 128 -23.79 6.30 -0.24
N THR A 129 -24.73 5.40 -0.52
CA THR A 129 -24.51 3.96 -0.35
C THR A 129 -23.39 3.46 -1.28
N MET A 130 -23.37 3.90 -2.53
CA MET A 130 -22.31 3.55 -3.48
C MET A 130 -20.93 4.08 -3.07
N LEU A 131 -20.89 5.32 -2.54
CA LEU A 131 -19.68 5.90 -1.96
C LEU A 131 -19.21 5.10 -0.74
N GLU A 132 -20.10 4.78 0.19
CA GLU A 132 -19.77 4.03 1.41
C GLU A 132 -19.16 2.67 1.08
N ILE A 133 -19.81 1.89 0.20
CA ILE A 133 -19.30 0.58 -0.23
C ILE A 133 -17.90 0.70 -0.83
N THR A 134 -17.67 1.75 -1.63
CA THR A 134 -16.39 1.95 -2.31
C THR A 134 -15.29 2.39 -1.34
N CYS A 135 -15.61 3.31 -0.43
CA CYS A 135 -14.69 3.76 0.62
C CYS A 135 -14.32 2.63 1.58
N ASN A 136 -15.28 1.81 2.01
CA ASN A 136 -15.02 0.66 2.89
C ASN A 136 -14.12 -0.37 2.21
N ALA A 137 -14.42 -0.73 0.96
CA ALA A 137 -13.58 -1.65 0.19
C ALA A 137 -12.15 -1.11 0.00
N GLU A 138 -12.01 0.18 -0.27
CA GLU A 138 -10.72 0.84 -0.44
C GLU A 138 -9.91 0.89 0.86
N GLN A 139 -10.58 1.17 1.99
CA GLN A 139 -9.96 1.16 3.31
C GLN A 139 -9.44 -0.22 3.68
N ASP A 140 -10.26 -1.25 3.48
CA ASP A 140 -9.89 -2.65 3.75
C ASP A 140 -8.68 -3.06 2.90
N PHE A 141 -8.73 -2.75 1.61
CA PHE A 141 -7.61 -3.02 0.70
C PHE A 141 -6.34 -2.28 1.15
N CYS A 142 -6.41 -0.97 1.38
CA CYS A 142 -5.23 -0.19 1.73
C CYS A 142 -4.59 -0.66 3.04
N THR A 143 -5.42 -0.96 4.04
CA THR A 143 -4.95 -1.46 5.33
C THR A 143 -4.19 -2.77 5.17
N GLN A 144 -4.71 -3.70 4.38
CA GLN A 144 -4.10 -5.01 4.15
C GLN A 144 -2.88 -4.95 3.23
N PHE A 145 -2.98 -4.23 2.11
CA PHE A 145 -1.93 -4.20 1.08
C PHE A 145 -0.72 -3.36 1.52
N PHE A 146 -0.96 -2.21 2.15
CA PHE A 146 0.10 -1.31 2.58
C PHE A 146 0.57 -1.56 4.02
N TYR A 147 -0.11 -2.40 4.80
CA TYR A 147 0.24 -2.61 6.22
C TYR A 147 0.28 -1.29 7.00
N LEU A 148 -0.82 -0.54 6.88
CA LEU A 148 -1.05 0.65 7.67
C LEU A 148 -1.42 0.18 9.08
N GLU A 149 -0.53 0.34 10.04
CA GLU A 149 -0.88 0.12 11.44
C GLU A 149 -1.72 1.31 11.91
N PHE A 150 -2.86 1.05 12.56
CA PHE A 150 -3.52 2.09 13.34
C PHE A 150 -2.61 2.41 14.52
N ASP A 151 -1.87 3.50 14.45
CA ASP A 151 -1.04 3.97 15.54
C ASP A 151 -1.96 4.50 16.66
N VAL A 152 -2.44 3.61 17.53
CA VAL A 152 -3.27 3.97 18.71
C VAL A 152 -2.40 4.56 19.84
N LYS A 153 -1.14 4.93 19.59
CA LYS A 153 -0.25 5.47 20.63
C LYS A 153 0.55 6.68 20.17
N SER A 154 -0.04 7.86 20.29
CA SER A 154 0.71 9.07 20.69
C SER A 154 -0.18 10.23 21.16
N ASP A 155 -1.15 9.95 22.05
CA ASP A 155 -1.85 11.04 22.78
C ASP A 155 -1.98 10.78 24.30
N ASN A 156 -1.13 9.91 24.85
CA ASN A 156 -1.03 9.67 26.30
C ASN A 156 0.36 10.06 26.85
N SER A 157 0.83 11.24 26.48
CA SER A 157 2.01 11.86 27.08
C SER A 157 1.74 13.33 27.36
N ASP A 158 0.73 13.61 28.18
CA ASP A 158 0.72 14.85 28.94
C ASP A 158 -0.04 14.68 30.26
N GLY A 159 0.69 14.93 31.35
CA GLY A 159 0.11 15.33 32.62
C GLY A 159 -0.16 14.24 33.65
N GLU A 160 0.87 13.86 34.41
CA GLU A 160 0.69 13.80 35.87
C GLU A 160 2.01 14.07 36.62
N ARG A 161 2.08 15.30 37.13
CA ARG A 161 3.03 15.77 38.16
C ARG A 161 2.34 15.64 39.52
N SER A 162 3.12 15.25 40.53
CA SER A 162 2.86 15.23 42.00
C SER A 162 2.45 13.83 42.51
N GLU A 163 2.88 13.29 43.66
CA GLU A 163 3.73 13.75 44.77
C GLU A 163 4.02 12.54 45.70
N LYS A 164 5.16 12.57 46.41
CA LYS A 164 5.53 11.82 47.66
C LYS A 164 5.73 10.29 47.52
N VAL A 165 6.77 9.68 48.08
CA VAL A 165 7.11 9.39 49.51
C VAL A 165 8.49 8.68 49.41
N LYS A 166 9.55 8.87 50.20
CA LYS A 166 9.79 9.19 51.63
C LYS A 166 11.22 9.70 51.77
#